data_AF-A0AAW1CQ63-F1
#
_entry.id   AF-A0AAW1CQ63-F1
#
_cell.length_a   1.000
_cell.length_b   1.000
_cell.length_c   1.000
_cell.angle_alpha   90.00
_cell.angle_beta   90.00
_cell.angle_gamma   90.00
#
_symmetry.space_group_name_H-M   'P 1'
#
loop_
_entity.id
_entity.type
_entity.pdbx_description
1 polymer ?
#
loop_
_entity_poly.entity_id
_entity_poly.type
_entity_poly.pdbx_seq_one_letter_code
_entity_poly.pdbx_strand_id
1 'polypeptide(L)'
;MMESEKKIFELMDERHPMAKYWLPLTWATNIINRARKESLIQSDHMVQTLLMEMSDIRWRLGSLIGYDNVTVPLVYTQVSSFYHYHFSMIYFNDCLLLIYFIIY
;
A
#
# COMPACT_ATOMS: atom_id res chain seq x y z
N MET A 1 2.35 10.19 -17.29
CA MET A 1 0.98 10.70 -17.42
C MET A 1 1.00 11.74 -18.52
N MET A 2 0.09 11.65 -19.49
CA MET A 2 0.01 12.65 -20.56
C MET A 2 -0.37 14.02 -19.99
N GLU A 3 -0.03 15.10 -20.67
CA GLU A 3 -0.33 16.46 -20.20
C GLU A 3 -1.84 16.69 -20.02
N SER A 4 -2.66 16.08 -20.89
CA SER A 4 -4.12 16.09 -20.80
C SER A 4 -4.66 15.35 -19.56
N GLU A 5 -4.07 14.19 -19.25
CA GLU A 5 -4.42 13.39 -18.06
C GLU A 5 -4.01 14.09 -16.78
N LYS A 6 -2.84 14.75 -16.79
CA LYS A 6 -2.31 15.51 -15.65
C LYS A 6 -3.22 16.68 -15.30
N LYS A 7 -3.69 17.43 -16.29
CA LYS A 7 -4.63 18.53 -16.09
C LYS A 7 -5.95 18.06 -15.45
N ILE A 8 -6.48 16.91 -15.88
CA ILE A 8 -7.70 16.33 -15.27
C ILE A 8 -7.43 15.89 -13.84
N PHE A 9 -6.25 15.31 -13.58
CA PHE A 9 -5.85 14.90 -12.24
C PHE A 9 -5.77 16.11 -11.28
N GLU A 10 -5.11 17.19 -11.70
CA GLU A 10 -4.99 18.45 -10.95
C GLU A 10 -6.36 19.09 -10.69
N LEU A 11 -7.22 19.18 -11.71
CA LEU A 11 -8.60 19.68 -11.56
C LEU A 11 -9.44 18.88 -10.56
N MET A 12 -9.24 17.57 -10.52
CA MET A 12 -9.92 16.71 -9.55
C MET A 12 -9.33 16.87 -8.15
N ASP A 13 -8.05 17.25 -8.03
CA ASP A 13 -7.35 17.45 -6.77
C ASP A 13 -7.84 18.68 -6.02
N GLU A 14 -8.08 19.76 -6.77
CA GLU A 14 -8.71 20.98 -6.24
C GLU A 14 -10.10 20.72 -5.65
N ARG A 15 -10.84 19.74 -6.17
CA ARG A 15 -12.22 19.45 -5.74
C ARG A 15 -12.31 18.52 -4.54
N HIS A 16 -11.40 17.54 -4.44
CA HIS A 16 -11.44 16.53 -3.39
C HIS A 16 -10.02 16.10 -2.96
N PRO A 17 -9.66 16.24 -1.67
CA PRO A 17 -8.32 15.94 -1.16
C PRO A 17 -8.03 14.44 -0.96
N MET A 18 -8.84 13.54 -1.54
CA MET A 18 -8.65 12.09 -1.42
C MET A 18 -7.69 11.57 -2.49
N ALA A 19 -6.98 10.47 -2.17
CA ALA A 19 -6.11 9.77 -3.11
C ALA A 19 -6.92 9.20 -4.30
N LYS A 20 -6.50 9.53 -5.53
CA LYS A 20 -7.24 9.24 -6.78
C LYS A 20 -6.69 8.03 -7.53
N TYR A 21 -6.28 7.00 -6.81
CA TYR A 21 -5.74 5.77 -7.43
C TYR A 21 -6.74 5.06 -8.35
N TRP A 22 -8.04 5.30 -8.16
CA TRP A 22 -9.13 4.75 -8.97
C TRP A 22 -9.26 5.41 -10.36
N LEU A 23 -8.69 6.61 -10.56
CA LEU A 23 -8.86 7.38 -11.78
C LEU A 23 -8.14 6.73 -12.99
N PRO A 24 -6.85 6.33 -12.89
CA PRO A 24 -6.20 5.58 -13.96
C PRO A 24 -6.86 4.22 -14.25
N LEU A 25 -7.38 3.53 -13.23
CA LEU A 25 -8.11 2.27 -13.42
C LEU A 25 -9.38 2.49 -14.26
N THR A 26 -10.10 3.59 -14.00
CA THR A 26 -11.30 3.97 -14.77
C THR A 26 -10.94 4.33 -16.21
N TRP A 27 -9.83 5.04 -16.43
CA TRP A 27 -9.34 5.34 -17.77
C TRP A 27 -8.97 4.07 -18.55
N ALA A 28 -8.30 3.10 -17.91
CA ALA A 28 -7.98 1.82 -18.52
C ALA A 28 -9.24 1.05 -18.93
N THR A 29 -10.27 0.98 -18.06
CA THR A 29 -11.56 0.37 -18.40
C THR A 29 -12.24 1.07 -19.60
N ASN A 30 -12.18 2.40 -19.66
CA ASN A 30 -12.73 3.15 -20.79
C ASN A 30 -11.98 2.88 -22.10
N ILE A 31 -10.65 2.72 -22.04
CA ILE A 31 -9.84 2.35 -23.21
C ILE A 31 -10.22 0.95 -23.71
N ILE A 32 -10.39 -0.03 -22.81
CA ILE A 32 -10.83 -1.39 -23.17
C ILE A 32 -12.21 -1.35 -23.86
N ASN A 33 -13.16 -0.60 -23.29
CA ASN A 33 -14.50 -0.43 -23.87
C ASN A 33 -14.46 0.25 -25.23
N ARG A 34 -13.60 1.26 -25.42
CA ARG A 34 -13.41 1.94 -26.70
C ARG A 34 -12.79 1.02 -27.73
N ALA A 35 -11.77 0.24 -27.37
CA ALA A 35 -11.15 -0.75 -28.25
C ALA A 35 -12.14 -1.83 -28.71
N ARG A 36 -13.11 -2.20 -27.85
CA ARG A 36 -14.22 -3.08 -28.26
C ARG A 36 -15.16 -2.42 -29.25
N LYS A 37 -15.55 -1.16 -29.03
CA LYS A 37 -16.41 -0.40 -29.96
C LYS A 37 -15.75 -0.20 -31.33
N GLU A 38 -14.45 0.05 -31.35
CA GLU A 38 -13.65 0.19 -32.57
C GLU A 38 -13.32 -1.18 -33.22
N SER A 39 -13.87 -2.28 -32.68
CA SER A 39 -13.66 -3.66 -33.17
C SER A 39 -12.19 -4.10 -33.22
N LEU A 40 -11.31 -3.44 -32.47
CA LEU A 40 -9.91 -3.84 -32.29
C LEU A 40 -9.82 -5.16 -31.51
N ILE A 41 -10.76 -5.35 -30.57
CA ILE A 41 -10.95 -6.61 -29.84
C ILE A 41 -12.13 -7.34 -30.46
N GLN A 42 -11.84 -8.48 -31.11
CA GLN A 42 -12.84 -9.22 -31.89
C GLN A 42 -13.78 -10.06 -31.00
N SER A 43 -13.29 -10.58 -29.88
CA SER A 43 -14.03 -11.48 -28.99
C SER A 43 -14.44 -10.79 -27.69
N ASP A 44 -15.72 -10.91 -27.33
CA ASP A 44 -16.24 -10.43 -26.04
C ASP A 44 -15.60 -11.14 -24.85
N HIS A 45 -15.18 -12.41 -25.04
CA HIS A 45 -14.48 -13.15 -24.01
C HIS A 45 -13.15 -12.50 -23.64
N MET A 46 -12.40 -11.99 -24.62
CA MET A 46 -11.13 -11.29 -24.34
C MET A 46 -11.35 -9.99 -23.56
N VAL A 47 -12.43 -9.26 -23.86
CA VAL A 47 -12.81 -8.06 -23.09
C VAL A 47 -13.12 -8.44 -21.64
N GLN A 48 -13.88 -9.52 -21.43
CA GLN A 48 -14.18 -10.00 -20.08
C GLN A 48 -12.91 -10.37 -19.32
N THR A 49 -11.98 -11.10 -19.93
CA THR A 49 -10.69 -11.45 -19.31
C THR A 49 -9.91 -10.20 -18.91
N LEU A 50 -9.80 -9.20 -19.80
CA LEU A 50 -9.12 -7.94 -19.50
C LEU A 50 -9.78 -7.19 -18.32
N LEU A 51 -11.11 -7.19 -18.25
CA LEU A 51 -11.84 -6.56 -17.14
C LEU A 51 -11.69 -7.34 -15.83
N MET A 52 -11.55 -8.66 -15.88
CA MET A 52 -11.24 -9.48 -14.70
C MET A 52 -9.85 -9.17 -14.17
N GLU A 53 -8.82 -9.13 -15.02
CA GLU A 53 -7.46 -8.76 -14.62
C GLU A 53 -7.39 -7.34 -14.04
N MET A 54 -8.10 -6.38 -14.65
CA MET A 54 -8.22 -5.03 -14.11
C MET A 54 -8.86 -5.00 -12.72
N SER A 55 -9.83 -5.88 -12.47
CA SER A 55 -10.48 -6.01 -11.17
C SER A 55 -9.55 -6.64 -10.12
N ASP A 56 -8.70 -7.59 -10.51
CA ASP A 56 -7.67 -8.15 -9.62
C ASP A 56 -6.63 -7.10 -9.21
N ILE A 57 -6.15 -6.30 -10.17
CA ILE A 57 -5.24 -5.18 -9.88
C ILE A 57 -5.88 -4.20 -8.89
N ARG A 58 -7.16 -3.85 -9.10
CA ARG A 58 -7.91 -2.99 -8.17
C ARG A 58 -7.98 -3.60 -6.76
N TRP A 59 -8.25 -4.89 -6.66
CA TRP A 59 -8.32 -5.60 -5.38
C TRP A 59 -6.98 -5.56 -4.65
N ARG A 60 -5.88 -5.86 -5.35
CA ARG A 60 -4.52 -5.84 -4.80
C ARG A 60 -4.09 -4.46 -4.33
N LEU A 61 -4.41 -3.41 -5.10
CA LEU A 61 -4.17 -2.02 -4.69
C LEU A 61 -5.02 -1.63 -3.48
N GLY A 62 -6.28 -2.06 -3.43
CA GLY A 62 -7.15 -1.83 -2.28
C GLY A 62 -6.60 -2.48 -1.00
N SER A 63 -6.06 -3.70 -1.12
CA SER A 63 -5.39 -4.39 -0.02
C SER A 63 -4.14 -3.64 0.46
N LEU A 64 -3.30 -3.14 -0.47
CA LEU A 64 -2.13 -2.33 -0.15
C LEU A 64 -2.50 -1.06 0.63
N ILE A 65 -3.55 -0.36 0.19
CA ILE A 65 -4.10 0.82 0.88
C ILE A 65 -4.69 0.44 2.23
N GLY A 66 -5.27 -0.75 2.35
CA GLY A 66 -5.74 -1.31 3.62
C GLY A 66 -4.60 -1.48 4.62
N TYR A 67 -3.46 -2.03 4.19
CA TYR A 67 -2.27 -2.17 5.04
C TYR A 67 -1.66 -0.82 5.46
N ASP A 68 -1.73 0.19 4.58
CA ASP A 68 -1.24 1.54 4.89
C ASP A 68 -2.16 2.26 5.89
N ASN A 69 -3.48 2.15 5.71
CA ASN A 69 -4.45 2.78 6.62
C ASN A 69 -4.55 2.07 7.97
N VAL A 70 -4.43 0.75 8.01
CA VAL A 70 -4.54 -0.06 9.21
C VAL A 70 -3.18 -0.66 9.53
N THR A 71 -2.34 0.18 10.14
CA THR A 71 -1.04 -0.26 10.64
C THR A 71 -1.18 -1.09 11.91
N VAL A 72 -0.14 -1.86 12.24
CA VAL A 72 -0.06 -2.61 13.49
C VAL A 72 -0.26 -1.63 14.67
N PRO A 73 -1.10 -1.95 15.67
CA PRO A 73 -1.36 -1.05 16.78
C PRO A 73 -0.06 -0.56 17.41
N LEU A 74 0.06 0.76 17.57
CA LEU A 74 1.27 1.40 18.11
C LEU A 74 1.68 0.81 19.47
N VAL A 75 0.70 0.43 20.29
CA VAL A 75 0.95 -0.19 21.60
C VAL A 75 1.75 -1.49 21.48
N TYR A 76 1.53 -2.28 20.43
CA TYR A 76 2.24 -3.53 20.24
C TYR A 76 3.74 -3.30 19.98
N THR A 77 4.07 -2.35 19.12
CA THR A 77 5.47 -2.00 18.82
C THR A 77 6.13 -1.35 20.03
N GLN A 78 5.40 -0.52 20.78
CA GLN A 78 5.87 0.09 22.03
C GLN A 78 6.20 -0.98 23.08
N VAL A 79 5.26 -1.87 23.41
CA VAL A 79 5.46 -2.91 24.43
C VAL A 79 6.60 -3.85 24.05
N SER A 80 6.68 -4.25 22.78
CA SER A 80 7.79 -5.08 22.28
C SER A 80 9.14 -4.37 22.45
N SER A 81 9.22 -3.07 22.15
CA SER A 81 10.44 -2.28 22.30
C SER A 81 10.84 -2.15 23.76
N PHE A 82 9.89 -1.80 24.64
CA PHE A 82 10.12 -1.72 26.08
C PHE A 82 10.65 -3.03 26.66
N TYR A 83 10.06 -4.16 26.29
CA TYR A 83 10.50 -5.47 26.73
C TYR A 83 11.96 -5.74 26.31
N HIS A 84 12.29 -5.48 25.04
CA HIS A 84 13.64 -5.71 24.52
C HIS A 84 14.68 -4.82 25.20
N TYR A 85 14.37 -3.53 25.41
CA TYR A 85 15.26 -2.61 26.10
C TYR A 85 15.45 -2.98 27.57
N HIS A 86 14.37 -3.29 28.30
CA HIS A 86 14.46 -3.69 29.71
C HIS A 86 15.30 -4.95 29.89
N PHE A 87 15.05 -5.96 29.06
CA PHE A 87 15.82 -7.20 29.09
C PHE A 87 17.30 -6.91 28.82
N SER A 88 17.64 -6.19 27.74
CA SER A 88 19.04 -5.87 27.44
C SER A 88 19.74 -5.11 28.58
N MET A 89 19.03 -4.20 29.28
CA MET A 89 19.59 -3.40 30.37
C MET A 89 19.88 -4.25 31.62
N ILE A 90 18.98 -5.17 31.99
CA ILE A 90 19.17 -6.10 33.12
C ILE A 90 20.39 -6.97 32.88
N TYR A 91 20.51 -7.61 31.71
CA TYR A 91 21.64 -8.47 31.39
C TYR A 91 22.97 -7.72 31.38
N PHE A 92 22.97 -6.47 30.93
CA PHE A 92 24.16 -5.63 30.99
C PHE A 92 24.55 -5.31 32.44
N ASN A 93 23.58 -4.97 33.29
CA ASN A 93 23.83 -4.68 34.69
C ASN A 93 24.33 -5.91 35.45
N ASP A 94 23.69 -7.07 35.27
CA ASP A 94 24.11 -8.34 35.88
C ASP A 94 25.53 -8.73 35.45
N CYS A 95 25.87 -8.56 34.17
CA CYS A 95 27.21 -8.84 33.66
C CYS A 95 28.25 -7.90 34.28
N LEU A 96 27.92 -6.61 34.42
CA LEU A 96 28.81 -5.61 35.03
C LEU A 96 29.03 -5.88 36.53
N LEU A 97 27.99 -6.33 37.21
CA LEU A 97 28.01 -6.73 38.62
C LEU A 97 28.85 -8.01 38.82
N LEU A 98 28.70 -9.00 37.95
CA LEU A 98 29.56 -10.20 37.94
C LEU A 98 31.03 -9.86 37.68
N ILE A 99 31.34 -8.97 36.74
CA ILE A 99 32.70 -8.50 36.50
C ILE A 99 33.27 -7.81 37.74
N TYR A 100 32.49 -6.98 38.42
CA TYR A 100 32.91 -6.33 39.66
C TYR A 100 33.29 -7.35 40.75
N PHE A 101 32.49 -8.40 40.94
CA PHE A 101 32.79 -9.49 41.89
C PHE A 101 33.97 -10.40 41.48
N ILE A 102 34.32 -10.46 40.19
CA ILE A 102 35.50 -11.22 39.74
C ILE A 102 36.79 -10.41 39.96
N ILE A 103 36.70 -9.08 39.90
CA ILE A 103 37.84 -8.17 40.06
C ILE A 103 38.15 -7.88 41.53
N TYR A 104 37.15 -7.83 42.40
CA TYR A 104 37.27 -7.56 43.85
C TYR A 104 37.04 -8.81 44.69
#